data_AF-A0AAU5BNH1-F1
#
_entry.id   AF-A0AAU5BNH1-F1
#
_cell.length_a   1.000
_cell.length_b   1.000
_cell.length_c   1.000
_cell.angle_alpha   90.00
_cell.angle_beta   90.00
_cell.angle_gamma   90.00
#
_symmetry.space_group_name_H-M   'P 1'
#
loop_
_entity.id
_entity.type
_entity.pdbx_description
1 polymer ?
#
loop_
_entity_poly.entity_id
_entity_poly.type
_entity_poly.pdbx_seq_one_letter_code
_entity_poly.pdbx_strand_id
1 'polypeptide(L)'
;MLLPVPLFAAVLPAAFAGGGTRRWFGGRDGSSRRADAQAAKDAAAEAFYELDSAQRDLEISIETITAVDSSPRARQAVEEFAALGRRIDEVSHAYITAVDAHDLDRDDLEPSVAARATAELTRAKDDLVRVRGELDRYAQGLGPLLGSAETQLARLAPAVERARQGLIGATGALDGVRASGMKADDLATRLAALAPELTKLNQGAGRHGVAETLQRADAVLREAEAIRTEAERLPERAAEIDRRLVSLRTRAQALTTRAGGVEPILSELRRRFSEECWHDLQHVPEQAAEDVRRAEEKLAEAAEARREQRWADATARLGTVRALLNHADEAVSAAGERLRLLDAVAKDPKNEIQRTRFAVRDAQRLAMAGRNTPDPRHAGPLDNAVARLDRAIAALDVRHPDYWHFLTETEAVRQTAGQVVSDIREGLGAGN
;
A
#
# COMPACT_ATOMS: atom_id res chain seq x y z
N MET A 1 26.74 -21.68 19.54
CA MET A 1 27.82 -22.21 20.39
C MET A 1 27.54 -21.74 21.81
N LEU A 2 27.19 -22.67 22.70
CA LEU A 2 26.91 -22.44 24.11
C LEU A 2 28.22 -22.60 24.90
N LEU A 3 28.57 -21.62 25.72
CA LEU A 3 29.62 -21.74 26.74
C LEU A 3 29.09 -21.21 28.09
N PRO A 4 29.50 -21.80 29.23
CA PRO A 4 28.73 -21.79 30.46
C PRO A 4 29.30 -20.87 31.56
N VAL A 5 28.40 -20.47 32.45
CA VAL A 5 28.61 -19.71 33.69
C VAL A 5 29.16 -20.61 34.81
N PRO A 6 30.13 -20.17 35.65
CA PRO A 6 30.41 -20.83 36.91
C PRO A 6 29.82 -20.10 38.13
N LEU A 7 29.08 -20.84 38.94
CA LEU A 7 28.69 -20.52 40.32
C LEU A 7 29.89 -20.69 41.26
N PHE A 8 30.16 -19.71 42.11
CA PHE A 8 31.05 -19.86 43.27
C PHE A 8 30.23 -20.16 44.54
N ALA A 9 30.60 -21.24 45.21
CA ALA A 9 30.10 -21.65 46.52
C ALA A 9 31.08 -21.20 47.62
N ALA A 10 30.54 -20.74 48.75
CA ALA A 10 31.29 -20.38 49.95
C ALA A 10 30.95 -21.36 51.08
N VAL A 11 31.95 -21.93 51.78
CA VAL A 11 31.87 -22.35 53.20
C VAL A 11 33.26 -22.28 53.87
N LEU A 12 33.21 -21.85 55.13
CA LEU A 12 34.20 -21.39 56.12
C LEU A 12 35.29 -22.37 56.62
N PRO A 13 36.33 -21.86 57.34
CA PRO A 13 37.48 -22.64 57.82
C PRO A 13 37.28 -23.27 59.22
N ALA A 14 37.96 -24.40 59.43
CA ALA A 14 38.09 -25.09 60.71
C ALA A 14 39.23 -24.49 61.55
N ALA A 15 38.97 -24.30 62.84
CA ALA A 15 39.95 -23.91 63.86
C ALA A 15 40.65 -25.14 64.46
N PHE A 16 41.95 -25.04 64.78
CA PHE A 16 42.54 -25.69 65.96
C PHE A 16 43.84 -24.99 66.39
N ALA A 17 44.06 -25.02 67.70
CA ALA A 17 44.92 -24.17 68.51
C ALA A 17 46.38 -24.64 68.64
N GLY A 18 47.27 -23.73 69.05
CA GLY A 18 48.59 -24.07 69.57
C GLY A 18 49.39 -22.90 70.15
N GLY A 19 49.58 -22.90 71.48
CA GLY A 19 50.84 -22.56 72.16
C GLY A 19 51.22 -21.08 72.34
N GLY A 20 51.10 -20.58 73.58
CA GLY A 20 51.48 -19.21 73.94
C GLY A 20 52.94 -19.02 74.35
N THR A 21 53.37 -17.75 74.38
CA THR A 21 54.28 -17.18 75.39
C THR A 21 53.92 -15.71 75.61
N ARG A 22 53.93 -15.27 76.88
CA ARG A 22 53.72 -13.86 77.29
C ARG A 22 54.98 -13.04 76.98
N ARG A 23 54.85 -11.89 76.33
CA ARG A 23 55.80 -10.78 76.47
C ARG A 23 55.18 -9.41 76.12
N TRP A 24 55.04 -8.60 77.16
CA TRP A 24 55.32 -7.15 77.25
C TRP A 24 54.59 -6.16 76.32
N PHE A 25 53.77 -5.32 76.96
CA PHE A 25 53.11 -4.11 76.44
C PHE A 25 54.07 -3.10 75.78
N GLY A 26 53.59 -2.50 74.67
CA GLY A 26 54.05 -1.20 74.15
C GLY A 26 54.42 -1.21 72.66
N GLY A 27 53.45 -0.94 71.75
CA GLY A 27 53.79 -0.48 70.39
C GLY A 27 53.08 -1.10 69.16
N ARG A 28 52.07 -1.97 69.30
CA ARG A 28 51.44 -2.66 68.13
C ARG A 28 50.16 -2.01 67.59
N ASP A 29 49.54 -1.11 68.35
CA ASP A 29 48.23 -0.56 68.00
C ASP A 29 48.32 0.54 66.92
N GLY A 30 49.49 1.17 66.77
CA GLY A 30 49.75 2.17 65.72
C GLY A 30 50.00 1.56 64.34
N SER A 31 50.69 0.42 64.26
CA SER A 31 50.98 -0.25 62.98
C SER A 31 49.74 -0.91 62.36
N SER A 32 48.80 -1.41 63.17
CA SER A 32 47.53 -1.97 62.67
C SER A 32 46.64 -0.88 62.08
N ARG A 33 46.51 0.27 62.77
CA ARG A 33 45.66 1.38 62.32
C ARG A 33 46.18 2.06 61.06
N ARG A 34 47.51 2.11 60.88
CA ARG A 34 48.12 2.57 59.63
C ARG A 34 47.78 1.64 58.46
N ALA A 35 47.89 0.33 58.66
CA ALA A 35 47.52 -0.65 57.66
C ALA A 35 46.02 -0.56 57.30
N ASP A 36 45.15 -0.33 58.28
CA ASP A 36 43.71 -0.14 58.07
C ASP A 36 43.40 1.15 57.27
N ALA A 37 44.12 2.25 57.55
CA ALA A 37 44.00 3.49 56.78
C ALA A 37 44.51 3.34 55.34
N GLN A 38 45.61 2.62 55.13
CA GLN A 38 46.12 2.32 53.79
C GLN A 38 45.15 1.43 53.01
N ALA A 39 44.60 0.38 53.63
CA ALA A 39 43.59 -0.47 53.00
C ALA A 39 42.32 0.33 52.62
N ALA A 40 41.90 1.28 53.46
CA ALA A 40 40.78 2.18 53.14
C ALA A 40 41.12 3.11 51.96
N LYS A 41 42.36 3.59 51.87
CA LYS A 41 42.85 4.40 50.74
C LYS A 41 42.85 3.61 49.44
N ASP A 42 43.39 2.39 49.46
CA ASP A 42 43.45 1.51 48.29
C ASP A 42 42.04 1.14 47.80
N ALA A 43 41.13 0.81 48.72
CA ALA A 43 39.73 0.52 48.39
C ALA A 43 38.98 1.74 47.84
N ALA A 44 39.25 2.94 48.36
CA ALA A 44 38.68 4.19 47.82
C ALA A 44 39.23 4.49 46.42
N ALA A 45 40.53 4.26 46.20
CA ALA A 45 41.15 4.40 44.89
C ALA A 45 40.56 3.44 43.87
N GLU A 46 40.38 2.17 44.22
CA GLU A 46 39.70 1.18 43.37
C GLU A 46 38.29 1.63 43.00
N ALA A 47 37.47 2.05 43.98
CA ALA A 47 36.11 2.54 43.73
C ALA A 47 36.09 3.79 42.82
N PHE A 48 37.09 4.66 42.93
CA PHE A 48 37.25 5.83 42.06
C PHE A 48 37.58 5.41 40.62
N TYR A 49 38.53 4.50 40.42
CA TYR A 49 38.87 3.97 39.09
C TYR A 49 37.68 3.26 38.43
N GLU A 50 36.92 2.46 39.18
CA GLU A 50 35.74 1.78 38.65
C GLU A 50 34.65 2.77 38.21
N LEU A 51 34.43 3.84 38.98
CA LEU A 51 33.46 4.88 38.64
C LEU A 51 33.86 5.67 37.39
N ASP A 52 35.12 6.12 37.30
CA ASP A 52 35.65 6.82 36.12
C ASP A 52 35.58 5.93 34.86
N SER A 53 35.94 4.65 34.99
CA SER A 53 35.84 3.71 33.86
C SER A 53 34.41 3.54 33.39
N ALA A 54 33.47 3.34 34.31
CA ALA A 54 32.05 3.20 33.98
C ALA A 54 31.47 4.49 33.36
N GLN A 55 31.92 5.67 33.81
CA GLN A 55 31.50 6.94 33.24
C GLN A 55 31.93 7.07 31.77
N ARG A 56 33.18 6.73 31.45
CA ARG A 56 33.72 6.77 30.07
C ARG A 56 32.98 5.83 29.13
N ASP A 57 32.70 4.60 29.57
CA ASP A 57 31.94 3.65 28.76
C ASP A 57 30.52 4.16 28.45
N LEU A 58 29.90 4.83 29.42
CA LEU A 58 28.57 5.40 29.23
C LEU A 58 28.58 6.66 28.37
N GLU A 59 29.64 7.45 28.41
CA GLU A 59 29.85 8.60 27.54
C GLU A 59 29.80 8.20 26.06
N ILE A 60 30.48 7.10 25.67
CA ILE A 60 30.44 6.53 24.31
C ILE A 60 29.01 6.14 23.91
N SER A 61 28.26 5.55 24.85
CA SER A 61 26.87 5.15 24.61
C SER A 61 25.96 6.37 24.37
N ILE A 62 26.16 7.44 25.14
CA ILE A 62 25.43 8.70 24.97
C ILE A 62 25.83 9.39 23.66
N GLU A 63 27.11 9.40 23.29
CA GLU A 63 27.57 9.92 22.00
C GLU A 63 26.91 9.17 20.84
N THR A 64 26.84 7.84 20.93
CA THR A 64 26.18 6.99 19.91
C THR A 64 24.70 7.31 19.79
N ILE A 65 23.98 7.45 20.92
CA ILE A 65 22.55 7.79 20.93
C ILE A 65 22.33 9.19 20.33
N THR A 66 23.13 10.18 20.74
CA THR A 66 22.98 11.57 20.27
C THR A 66 23.34 11.76 18.82
N ALA A 67 24.27 10.97 18.28
CA ALA A 67 24.63 11.01 16.87
C ALA A 67 23.47 10.60 15.94
N VAL A 68 22.48 9.86 16.44
CA VAL A 68 21.43 9.26 15.61
C VAL A 68 20.00 9.57 16.02
N ASP A 69 19.76 9.89 17.30
CA ASP A 69 18.43 10.14 17.84
C ASP A 69 18.32 11.56 18.44
N SER A 70 17.43 12.37 17.85
CA SER A 70 17.10 13.74 18.31
C SER A 70 15.77 13.81 19.08
N SER A 71 15.19 12.66 19.43
CA SER A 71 13.92 12.56 20.15
C SER A 71 13.98 13.26 21.51
N PRO A 72 12.83 13.70 22.06
CA PRO A 72 12.77 14.24 23.43
C PRO A 72 13.36 13.27 24.47
N ARG A 73 13.20 11.96 24.24
CA ARG A 73 13.73 10.92 25.12
C ARG A 73 15.26 10.83 25.07
N ALA A 74 15.86 10.94 23.89
CA ALA A 74 17.31 11.00 23.75
C ALA A 74 17.89 12.28 24.39
N ARG A 75 17.21 13.43 24.22
CA ARG A 75 17.60 14.68 24.89
C ARG A 75 17.52 14.58 26.41
N GLN A 76 16.46 13.98 26.94
CA GLN A 76 16.32 13.72 28.37
C GLN A 76 17.46 12.82 28.90
N ALA A 77 17.84 11.77 28.16
CA ALA A 77 18.98 10.94 28.52
C ALA A 77 20.28 11.77 28.63
N VAL A 78 20.55 12.66 27.68
CA VAL A 78 21.73 13.55 27.78
C VAL A 78 21.69 14.42 29.04
N GLU A 79 20.53 15.00 29.35
CA GLU A 79 20.36 15.86 30.53
C GLU A 79 20.53 15.08 31.85
N GLU A 80 19.96 13.87 31.93
CA GLU A 80 20.11 12.97 33.07
C GLU A 80 21.56 12.52 33.26
N PHE A 81 22.24 12.17 32.17
CA PHE A 81 23.67 11.84 32.21
C PHE A 81 24.52 13.03 32.67
N ALA A 82 24.25 14.25 32.18
CA ALA A 82 24.94 15.45 32.62
C ALA A 82 24.70 15.75 34.12
N ALA A 83 23.52 15.43 34.64
CA ALA A 83 23.23 15.54 36.07
C ALA A 83 23.99 14.51 36.91
N LEU A 84 24.13 13.27 36.41
CA LEU A 84 24.99 12.26 37.03
C LEU A 84 26.47 12.67 36.98
N GLY A 85 26.94 13.23 35.87
CA GLY A 85 28.31 13.74 35.73
C GLY A 85 28.68 14.75 36.82
N ARG A 86 27.82 15.75 37.08
CA ARG A 86 28.04 16.71 38.18
C ARG A 86 28.17 16.04 39.54
N ARG A 87 27.39 15.00 39.79
CA ARG A 87 27.43 14.25 41.06
C ARG A 87 28.68 13.39 41.16
N ILE A 88 29.15 12.84 40.03
CA ILE A 88 30.43 12.13 39.95
C ILE A 88 31.58 13.09 40.25
N ASP A 89 31.55 14.31 39.71
CA ASP A 89 32.55 15.34 39.98
C ASP A 89 32.60 15.70 41.48
N GLU A 90 31.43 15.84 42.13
CA GLU A 90 31.31 16.12 43.57
C GLU A 90 31.95 15.02 44.43
N VAL A 91 31.64 13.73 44.18
CA VAL A 91 32.19 12.62 44.97
C VAL A 91 33.67 12.37 44.65
N SER A 92 34.09 12.62 43.40
CA SER A 92 35.49 12.57 42.98
C SER A 92 36.32 13.63 43.70
N HIS A 93 35.79 14.86 43.83
CA HIS A 93 36.45 15.92 44.57
C HIS A 93 36.54 15.62 46.07
N ALA A 94 35.48 15.04 46.66
CA ALA A 94 35.49 14.61 48.06
C ALA A 94 36.54 13.51 48.32
N TYR A 95 36.69 12.56 47.40
CA TYR A 95 37.73 11.53 47.46
C TYR A 95 39.14 12.13 47.34
N ILE A 96 39.41 12.97 46.34
CA ILE A 96 40.72 13.62 46.16
C ILE A 96 41.08 14.43 47.41
N THR A 97 40.12 15.20 47.94
CA THR A 97 40.32 15.98 49.18
C THR A 97 40.65 15.08 50.36
N ALA A 98 39.97 13.94 50.51
CA ALA A 98 40.24 12.99 51.57
C ALA A 98 41.63 12.33 51.43
N VAL A 99 42.08 12.05 50.21
CA VAL A 99 43.42 11.51 49.96
C VAL A 99 44.51 12.56 50.22
N ASP A 100 44.30 13.81 49.80
CA ASP A 100 45.26 14.91 49.95
C ASP A 100 45.38 15.39 51.40
N ALA A 101 44.31 15.26 52.20
CA ALA A 101 44.30 15.68 53.61
C ALA A 101 45.16 14.80 54.53
N HIS A 102 45.48 13.57 54.12
CA HIS A 102 46.14 12.57 54.97
C HIS A 102 47.42 12.02 54.33
N ASP A 103 48.57 12.49 54.82
CA ASP A 103 49.88 11.89 54.51
C ASP A 103 50.12 10.64 55.37
N LEU A 104 49.71 9.48 54.84
CA LEU A 104 49.83 8.18 55.51
C LEU A 104 51.27 7.64 55.55
N ASP A 105 52.20 8.25 54.82
CA ASP A 105 53.60 7.81 54.72
C ASP A 105 54.50 8.46 55.81
N ARG A 106 53.96 9.40 56.59
CA ARG A 106 54.67 10.14 57.64
C ARG A 106 55.11 9.27 58.84
N ASP A 107 56.41 9.17 59.11
CA ASP A 107 56.98 8.26 60.14
C ASP A 107 56.36 8.38 61.55
N ASP A 108 55.90 9.56 61.97
CA ASP A 108 55.26 9.87 63.26
C ASP A 108 53.72 10.00 63.21
N LEU A 109 53.04 9.21 62.37
CA LEU A 109 51.58 9.27 62.23
C LEU A 109 50.83 8.98 63.55
N GLU A 110 50.10 9.98 64.04
CA GLU A 110 49.26 9.88 65.24
C GLU A 110 48.10 8.88 65.04
N PRO A 111 47.82 7.99 66.02
CA PRO A 111 46.74 7.00 65.89
C PRO A 111 45.33 7.60 65.71
N SER A 112 45.10 8.82 66.20
CA SER A 112 43.86 9.56 66.00
C SER A 112 43.70 10.09 64.57
N VAL A 113 44.81 10.46 63.93
CA VAL A 113 44.86 10.88 62.52
C VAL A 113 44.63 9.67 61.62
N ALA A 114 45.27 8.53 61.91
CA ALA A 114 45.03 7.28 61.18
C ALA A 114 43.54 6.84 61.24
N ALA A 115 42.92 6.87 62.42
CA ALA A 115 41.50 6.53 62.57
C ALA A 115 40.57 7.50 61.82
N ARG A 116 40.90 8.79 61.81
CA ARG A 116 40.16 9.81 61.06
C ARG A 116 40.30 9.61 59.55
N ALA A 117 41.51 9.34 59.07
CA ALA A 117 41.77 9.02 57.67
C ALA A 117 40.98 7.79 57.21
N THR A 118 40.99 6.71 57.99
CA THR A 118 40.17 5.52 57.70
C THR A 118 38.68 5.87 57.57
N ALA A 119 38.13 6.67 58.49
CA ALA A 119 36.71 7.05 58.46
C ALA A 119 36.36 7.94 57.26
N GLU A 120 37.19 8.93 56.95
CA GLU A 120 36.98 9.85 55.82
C GLU A 120 37.14 9.14 54.46
N LEU A 121 38.14 8.26 54.32
CA LEU A 121 38.35 7.46 53.10
C LEU A 121 37.27 6.40 52.91
N THR A 122 36.81 5.75 53.99
CA THR A 122 35.69 4.81 53.92
C THR A 122 34.42 5.50 53.47
N ARG A 123 34.15 6.71 54.00
CA ARG A 123 33.01 7.53 53.58
C ARG A 123 33.11 7.92 52.10
N ALA A 124 34.28 8.39 51.65
CA ALA A 124 34.51 8.72 50.24
C ALA A 124 34.27 7.49 49.34
N LYS A 125 34.78 6.32 49.72
CA LYS A 125 34.54 5.05 49.04
C LYS A 125 33.05 4.69 48.98
N ASP A 126 32.32 4.79 50.10
CA ASP A 126 30.89 4.48 50.14
C ASP A 126 30.07 5.43 49.23
N ASP A 127 30.44 6.71 49.19
CA ASP A 127 29.82 7.70 48.31
C ASP A 127 30.12 7.42 46.82
N LEU A 128 31.36 7.04 46.47
CA LEU A 128 31.75 6.62 45.12
C LEU A 128 30.96 5.38 44.68
N VAL A 129 30.90 4.35 45.52
CA VAL A 129 30.14 3.11 45.23
C VAL A 129 28.65 3.39 45.05
N ARG A 130 28.09 4.29 45.87
CA ARG A 130 26.68 4.69 45.76
C ARG A 130 26.39 5.37 44.42
N VAL A 131 27.22 6.33 44.00
CA VAL A 131 27.07 7.02 42.71
C VAL A 131 27.28 6.06 41.54
N ARG A 132 28.24 5.13 41.62
CA ARG A 132 28.41 4.06 40.63
C ARG A 132 27.13 3.23 40.48
N GLY A 133 26.50 2.80 41.57
CA GLY A 133 25.24 2.06 41.51
C GLY A 133 24.06 2.85 40.95
N GLU A 134 24.13 4.18 40.95
CA GLU A 134 23.18 5.05 40.24
C GLU A 134 23.49 5.11 38.74
N LEU A 135 24.77 5.23 38.38
CA LEU A 135 25.25 5.19 37.00
C LEU A 135 24.91 3.86 36.31
N ASP A 136 25.11 2.73 36.98
CA ASP A 136 24.81 1.40 36.44
C ASP A 136 23.31 1.22 36.15
N ARG A 137 22.43 1.70 37.05
CA ARG A 137 20.97 1.67 36.83
C ARG A 137 20.55 2.55 35.68
N TYR A 138 21.19 3.71 35.54
CA TYR A 138 20.96 4.61 34.42
C TYR A 138 21.41 3.96 33.10
N ALA A 139 22.58 3.35 33.05
CA ALA A 139 23.08 2.60 31.90
C ALA A 139 22.13 1.47 31.48
N GLN A 140 21.60 0.70 32.43
CA GLN A 140 20.59 -0.34 32.15
C GLN A 140 19.31 0.24 31.51
N GLY A 141 18.90 1.45 31.93
CA GLY A 141 17.75 2.15 31.36
C GLY A 141 17.94 2.64 29.92
N LEU A 142 19.20 2.82 29.48
CA LEU A 142 19.53 3.26 28.12
C LEU A 142 19.47 2.15 27.06
N GLY A 143 19.48 0.88 27.47
CA GLY A 143 19.54 -0.26 26.55
C GLY A 143 18.60 -0.18 25.33
N PRO A 144 17.30 0.18 25.49
CA PRO A 144 16.39 0.34 24.36
C PRO A 144 16.76 1.49 23.40
N LEU A 145 17.27 2.60 23.90
CA LEU A 145 17.71 3.73 23.07
C LEU A 145 18.98 3.37 22.30
N LEU A 146 19.95 2.76 22.97
CA LEU A 146 21.19 2.31 22.35
C LEU A 146 20.93 1.24 21.27
N GLY A 147 20.09 0.24 21.55
CA GLY A 147 19.72 -0.77 20.56
C GLY A 147 18.97 -0.19 19.35
N SER A 148 18.14 0.84 19.56
CA SER A 148 17.50 1.58 18.46
C SER A 148 18.54 2.33 17.62
N ALA A 149 19.48 3.02 18.28
CA ALA A 149 20.57 3.74 17.64
C ALA A 149 21.44 2.84 16.77
N GLU A 150 21.89 1.71 17.31
CA GLU A 150 22.65 0.68 16.60
C GLU A 150 21.89 0.13 15.39
N THR A 151 20.59 -0.11 15.55
CA THR A 151 19.73 -0.58 14.45
C THR A 151 19.66 0.45 13.32
N GLN A 152 19.58 1.75 13.63
CA GLN A 152 19.58 2.80 12.61
C GLN A 152 20.93 2.90 11.90
N LEU A 153 22.04 2.85 12.64
CA LEU A 153 23.40 2.83 12.08
C LEU A 153 23.61 1.65 11.13
N ALA A 154 23.18 0.45 11.54
CA ALA A 154 23.28 -0.75 10.72
C ALA A 154 22.49 -0.66 9.40
N ARG A 155 21.40 0.12 9.38
CA ARG A 155 20.56 0.33 8.19
C ARG A 155 21.08 1.41 7.24
N LEU A 156 21.92 2.33 7.73
CA LEU A 156 22.31 3.53 7.00
C LEU A 156 22.97 3.21 5.65
N ALA A 157 24.06 2.45 5.65
CA ALA A 157 24.78 2.14 4.42
C ALA A 157 23.92 1.35 3.40
N PRO A 158 23.20 0.29 3.81
CA PRO A 158 22.27 -0.40 2.90
C PRO A 158 21.16 0.50 2.33
N ALA A 159 20.61 1.43 3.11
CA ALA A 159 19.57 2.34 2.64
C ALA A 159 20.10 3.31 1.56
N VAL A 160 21.27 3.91 1.81
CA VAL A 160 21.92 4.81 0.85
C VAL A 160 22.27 4.07 -0.44
N GLU A 161 22.78 2.84 -0.35
CA GLU A 161 23.11 2.05 -1.53
C GLU A 161 21.87 1.68 -2.34
N ARG A 162 20.79 1.25 -1.69
CA ARG A 162 19.51 0.99 -2.38
C ARG A 162 19.01 2.23 -3.12
N ALA A 163 19.07 3.41 -2.49
CA ALA A 163 18.67 4.66 -3.14
C ALA A 163 19.50 4.95 -4.41
N ARG A 164 20.81 4.71 -4.38
CA ARG A 164 21.69 4.85 -5.56
C ARG A 164 21.32 3.87 -6.66
N GLN A 165 21.12 2.61 -6.32
CA GLN A 165 20.70 1.58 -7.28
C GLN A 165 19.34 1.90 -7.89
N GLY A 166 18.41 2.44 -7.10
CA GLY A 166 17.12 2.96 -7.58
C GLY A 166 17.31 4.04 -8.65
N LEU A 167 18.18 5.03 -8.40
CA LEU A 167 18.47 6.10 -9.35
C LEU A 167 19.12 5.59 -10.65
N ILE A 168 20.04 4.63 -10.55
CA ILE A 168 20.65 3.99 -11.74
C ILE A 168 19.57 3.25 -12.54
N GLY A 169 18.71 2.49 -11.87
CA GLY A 169 17.59 1.79 -12.50
C GLY A 169 16.61 2.73 -13.20
N ALA A 170 16.25 3.85 -12.57
CA ALA A 170 15.41 4.88 -13.16
C ALA A 170 16.05 5.52 -14.39
N THR A 171 17.36 5.80 -14.33
CA THR A 171 18.13 6.34 -15.47
C THR A 171 18.12 5.35 -16.64
N GLY A 172 18.44 4.07 -16.37
CA GLY A 172 18.46 3.03 -17.39
C GLY A 172 17.08 2.81 -18.04
N ALA A 173 16.00 2.88 -17.27
CA ALA A 173 14.65 2.79 -17.80
C ALA A 173 14.32 3.98 -18.72
N LEU A 174 14.68 5.21 -18.35
CA LEU A 174 14.50 6.38 -19.23
C LEU A 174 15.32 6.31 -20.50
N ASP A 175 16.55 5.80 -20.43
CA ASP A 175 17.38 5.58 -21.61
C ASP A 175 16.78 4.51 -22.53
N GLY A 176 16.20 3.45 -21.97
CA GLY A 176 15.44 2.46 -22.74
C GLY A 176 14.21 3.05 -23.45
N VAL A 177 13.47 3.93 -22.77
CA VAL A 177 12.34 4.66 -23.37
C VAL A 177 12.80 5.55 -24.53
N ARG A 178 13.88 6.31 -24.33
CA ARG A 178 14.48 7.17 -25.38
C ARG A 178 14.99 6.38 -26.57
N ALA A 179 15.69 5.26 -26.32
CA ALA A 179 16.17 4.37 -27.37
C ALA A 179 15.03 3.79 -28.22
N SER A 180 13.84 3.66 -27.64
CA SER A 180 12.61 3.24 -28.32
C SER A 180 11.89 4.41 -29.03
N GLY A 181 12.49 5.60 -29.11
CA GLY A 181 11.90 6.78 -29.74
C GLY A 181 10.76 7.45 -28.96
N MET A 182 10.57 7.08 -27.68
CA MET A 182 9.53 7.64 -26.83
C MET A 182 10.03 8.84 -26.03
N LYS A 183 9.13 9.80 -25.81
CA LYS A 183 9.33 10.97 -24.97
C LYS A 183 9.06 10.59 -23.52
N ALA A 184 9.85 11.17 -22.63
CA ALA A 184 9.71 10.98 -21.18
C ALA A 184 10.18 12.23 -20.43
N ASP A 185 9.90 13.42 -20.98
CA ASP A 185 10.44 14.70 -20.49
C ASP A 185 10.01 15.00 -19.04
N ASP A 186 8.74 14.70 -18.69
CA ASP A 186 8.23 14.86 -17.32
C ASP A 186 8.95 13.92 -16.34
N LEU A 187 9.15 12.65 -16.73
CA LEU A 187 9.86 11.67 -15.91
C LEU A 187 11.35 12.03 -15.76
N ALA A 188 11.97 12.52 -16.83
CA ALA A 188 13.34 13.01 -16.81
C ALA A 188 13.48 14.24 -15.90
N THR A 189 12.50 15.14 -15.91
CA THR A 189 12.46 16.32 -15.03
C THR A 189 12.33 15.90 -13.56
N ARG A 190 11.44 14.93 -13.25
CA ARG A 190 11.31 14.35 -11.91
C ARG A 190 12.61 13.68 -11.45
N LEU A 191 13.27 12.92 -12.32
CA LEU A 191 14.56 12.30 -12.00
C LEU A 191 15.64 13.36 -11.74
N ALA A 192 15.71 14.41 -12.55
CA ALA A 192 16.66 15.50 -12.37
C ALA A 192 16.44 16.24 -11.04
N ALA A 193 15.19 16.36 -10.58
CA ALA A 193 14.86 16.96 -9.28
C ALA A 193 15.43 16.17 -8.08
N LEU A 194 15.82 14.91 -8.26
CA LEU A 194 16.48 14.10 -7.22
C LEU A 194 18.00 14.37 -7.11
N ALA A 195 18.60 15.11 -8.04
CA ALA A 195 20.05 15.37 -8.02
C ALA A 195 20.55 16.06 -6.73
N PRO A 196 19.88 17.10 -6.18
CA PRO A 196 20.29 17.69 -4.91
C PRO A 196 20.24 16.70 -3.74
N GLU A 197 19.26 15.79 -3.73
CA GLU A 197 19.14 14.77 -2.69
C GLU A 197 20.27 13.74 -2.80
N LEU A 198 20.64 13.32 -4.01
CA LEU A 198 21.82 12.48 -4.24
C LEU A 198 23.11 13.17 -3.75
N THR A 199 23.27 14.49 -3.99
CA THR A 199 24.39 15.25 -3.45
C THR A 199 24.44 15.21 -1.92
N LYS A 200 23.30 15.37 -1.24
CA LYS A 200 23.25 15.28 0.22
C LYS A 200 23.51 13.85 0.72
N LEU A 201 23.04 12.82 0.02
CA LEU A 201 23.38 11.42 0.32
C LEU A 201 24.89 11.16 0.17
N ASN A 202 25.56 11.77 -0.81
CA ASN A 202 27.02 11.70 -0.98
C ASN A 202 27.78 12.39 0.16
N GLN A 203 27.24 13.47 0.70
CA GLN A 203 27.83 14.17 1.84
C GLN A 203 27.72 13.37 3.14
N GLY A 204 26.80 12.39 3.20
CA GLY A 204 26.70 11.40 4.27
C GLY A 204 26.07 11.91 5.57
N ALA A 205 25.85 10.97 6.49
CA ALA A 205 25.18 11.23 7.76
C ALA A 205 26.02 12.10 8.73
N GLY A 206 27.35 12.11 8.61
CA GLY A 206 28.20 12.97 9.45
C GLY A 206 27.91 14.47 9.29
N ARG A 207 27.39 14.89 8.12
CA ARG A 207 26.99 16.28 7.87
C ARG A 207 25.50 16.53 8.10
N HIS A 208 24.67 15.52 7.83
CA HIS A 208 23.21 15.69 7.72
C HIS A 208 22.41 15.01 8.82
N GLY A 209 23.04 14.23 9.71
CA GLY A 209 22.36 13.36 10.67
C GLY A 209 21.98 12.01 10.07
N VAL A 210 21.99 10.97 10.92
CA VAL A 210 21.64 9.59 10.49
C VAL A 210 20.16 9.48 10.14
N ALA A 211 19.27 10.01 10.99
CA ALA A 211 17.83 9.95 10.79
C ALA A 211 17.39 10.63 9.49
N GLU A 212 17.86 11.85 9.23
CA GLU A 212 17.56 12.61 8.02
C GLU A 212 18.14 11.95 6.77
N THR A 213 19.33 11.35 6.88
CA THR A 213 19.94 10.62 5.76
C THR A 213 19.15 9.36 5.41
N LEU A 214 18.68 8.62 6.42
CA LEU A 214 17.78 7.46 6.21
C LEU A 214 16.47 7.88 5.55
N GLN A 215 15.80 8.91 6.07
CA GLN A 215 14.56 9.43 5.49
C GLN A 215 14.75 9.89 4.03
N ARG A 216 15.86 10.57 3.76
CA ARG A 216 16.23 10.99 2.40
C ARG A 216 16.46 9.80 1.48
N ALA A 217 17.20 8.79 1.94
CA ALA A 217 17.48 7.60 1.15
C ALA A 217 16.18 6.87 0.77
N ASP A 218 15.25 6.70 1.73
CA ASP A 218 13.96 6.08 1.46
C ASP A 218 13.08 6.92 0.52
N ALA A 219 13.08 8.25 0.66
CA ALA A 219 12.35 9.15 -0.23
C ALA A 219 12.88 9.09 -1.69
N VAL A 220 14.21 9.15 -1.86
CA VAL A 220 14.88 9.02 -3.16
C VAL A 220 14.60 7.66 -3.78
N LEU A 221 14.68 6.58 -3.00
CA LEU A 221 14.40 5.23 -3.48
C LEU A 221 12.96 5.13 -4.02
N ARG A 222 11.97 5.56 -3.23
CA ARG A 222 10.56 5.50 -3.65
C ARG A 222 10.29 6.28 -4.93
N GLU A 223 10.80 7.50 -5.05
CA GLU A 223 10.60 8.32 -6.24
C GLU A 223 11.32 7.72 -7.46
N ALA A 224 12.54 7.22 -7.29
CA ALA A 224 13.28 6.57 -8.36
C ALA A 224 12.57 5.29 -8.85
N GLU A 225 12.03 4.47 -7.93
CA GLU A 225 11.25 3.29 -8.29
C GLU A 225 9.95 3.65 -8.99
N ALA A 226 9.25 4.69 -8.55
CA ALA A 226 8.05 5.19 -9.22
C ALA A 226 8.37 5.63 -10.66
N ILE A 227 9.43 6.42 -10.86
CA ILE A 227 9.89 6.85 -12.18
C ILE A 227 10.23 5.65 -13.06
N ARG A 228 10.97 4.66 -12.52
CA ARG A 228 11.33 3.43 -13.25
C ARG A 228 10.08 2.69 -13.72
N THR A 229 9.15 2.41 -12.83
CA THR A 229 7.92 1.68 -13.15
C THR A 229 7.03 2.44 -14.13
N GLU A 230 6.95 3.77 -14.02
CA GLU A 230 6.22 4.59 -14.99
C GLU A 230 6.89 4.56 -16.37
N ALA A 231 8.22 4.65 -16.44
CA ALA A 231 8.99 4.57 -17.68
C ALA A 231 8.80 3.22 -18.39
N GLU A 232 8.90 2.11 -17.64
CA GLU A 232 8.74 0.75 -18.16
C GLU A 232 7.34 0.47 -18.74
N ARG A 233 6.31 1.19 -18.28
CA ARG A 233 4.94 1.06 -18.80
C ARG A 233 4.70 1.81 -20.12
N LEU A 234 5.55 2.76 -20.50
CA LEU A 234 5.35 3.55 -21.73
C LEU A 234 5.38 2.67 -23.00
N PRO A 235 6.37 1.78 -23.21
CA PRO A 235 6.37 0.85 -24.33
C PRO A 235 5.14 -0.06 -24.39
N GLU A 236 4.71 -0.58 -23.23
CA GLU A 236 3.54 -1.46 -23.14
C GLU A 236 2.27 -0.73 -23.59
N ARG A 237 2.08 0.49 -23.10
CA ARG A 237 0.94 1.35 -23.46
C ARG A 237 0.95 1.72 -24.94
N ALA A 238 2.12 2.04 -25.48
CA ALA A 238 2.33 2.26 -26.90
C ALA A 238 1.88 1.05 -27.74
N ALA A 239 2.38 -0.14 -27.42
CA ALA A 239 2.06 -1.38 -28.12
C ALA A 239 0.58 -1.77 -27.99
N GLU A 240 -0.06 -1.48 -26.85
CA GLU A 240 -1.50 -1.67 -26.68
C GLU A 240 -2.32 -0.76 -27.59
N ILE A 241 -1.99 0.53 -27.66
CA ILE A 241 -2.66 1.48 -28.56
C ILE A 241 -2.47 1.06 -30.01
N ASP A 242 -1.26 0.64 -30.39
CA ASP A 242 -0.95 0.20 -31.76
C ASP A 242 -1.81 -1.03 -32.16
N ARG A 243 -1.94 -2.01 -31.27
CA ARG A 243 -2.83 -3.16 -31.48
C ARG A 243 -4.30 -2.76 -31.62
N ARG A 244 -4.78 -1.84 -30.77
CA ARG A 244 -6.16 -1.34 -30.82
C ARG A 244 -6.44 -0.58 -32.11
N LEU A 245 -5.50 0.24 -32.58
CA LEU A 245 -5.60 0.96 -33.86
C LEU A 245 -5.78 -0.01 -35.04
N VAL A 246 -4.97 -1.08 -35.10
CA VAL A 246 -5.09 -2.10 -36.15
C VAL A 246 -6.43 -2.83 -36.05
N SER A 247 -6.79 -3.31 -34.87
CA SER A 247 -8.02 -4.06 -34.64
C SER A 247 -9.28 -3.26 -35.02
N LEU A 248 -9.36 -2.00 -34.59
CA LEU A 248 -10.50 -1.13 -34.89
C LEU A 248 -10.54 -0.72 -36.37
N ARG A 249 -9.40 -0.54 -37.02
CA ARG A 249 -9.35 -0.31 -38.48
C ARG A 249 -9.90 -1.50 -39.25
N THR A 250 -9.51 -2.72 -38.90
CA THR A 250 -10.06 -3.94 -39.51
C THR A 250 -11.56 -4.05 -39.26
N ARG A 251 -12.03 -3.72 -38.05
CA ARG A 251 -13.47 -3.71 -37.73
C ARG A 251 -14.23 -2.68 -38.56
N ALA A 252 -13.69 -1.47 -38.74
CA ALA A 252 -14.28 -0.44 -39.59
C ALA A 252 -14.43 -0.93 -41.04
N GLN A 253 -13.35 -1.48 -41.63
CA GLN A 253 -13.38 -2.05 -42.98
C GLN A 253 -14.40 -3.18 -43.14
N ALA A 254 -14.45 -4.11 -42.17
CA ALA A 254 -15.44 -5.19 -42.18
C ALA A 254 -16.88 -4.65 -42.06
N LEU A 255 -17.08 -3.56 -41.32
CA LEU A 255 -18.39 -2.93 -41.17
C LEU A 255 -18.81 -2.17 -42.43
N THR A 256 -17.90 -1.50 -43.13
CA THR A 256 -18.16 -0.90 -44.45
C THR A 256 -18.73 -1.94 -45.42
N THR A 257 -18.10 -3.11 -45.51
CA THR A 257 -18.56 -4.20 -46.37
C THR A 257 -19.94 -4.72 -45.96
N ARG A 258 -20.18 -4.89 -44.65
CA ARG A 258 -21.49 -5.35 -44.14
C ARG A 258 -22.60 -4.33 -44.34
N ALA A 259 -22.32 -3.04 -44.16
CA ALA A 259 -23.28 -1.96 -44.41
C ALA A 259 -23.73 -1.94 -45.87
N GLY A 260 -22.84 -2.24 -46.82
CA GLY A 260 -23.20 -2.41 -48.24
C GLY A 260 -24.20 -3.55 -48.51
N GLY A 261 -24.29 -4.53 -47.61
CA GLY A 261 -25.26 -5.62 -47.66
C GLY A 261 -26.67 -5.26 -47.17
N VAL A 262 -26.88 -4.07 -46.60
CA VAL A 262 -28.18 -3.64 -46.06
C VAL A 262 -29.16 -3.23 -47.16
N GLU A 263 -28.70 -2.58 -48.23
CA GLU A 263 -29.59 -2.11 -49.31
C GLU A 263 -30.37 -3.25 -50.00
N PRO A 264 -29.77 -4.42 -50.30
CA PRO A 264 -30.53 -5.59 -50.76
C PRO A 264 -31.59 -6.07 -49.77
N ILE A 265 -31.31 -6.03 -48.46
CA ILE A 265 -32.24 -6.42 -47.40
C ILE A 265 -33.43 -5.45 -47.36
N LEU A 266 -33.17 -4.13 -47.39
CA LEU A 266 -34.22 -3.11 -47.46
C LEU A 266 -35.05 -3.20 -48.73
N SER A 267 -34.44 -3.55 -49.86
CA SER A 267 -35.15 -3.79 -51.12
C SER A 267 -36.12 -4.97 -51.00
N GLU A 268 -35.70 -6.06 -50.35
CA GLU A 268 -36.57 -7.21 -50.11
C GLU A 268 -37.71 -6.89 -49.13
N LEU A 269 -37.41 -6.12 -48.09
CA LEU A 269 -38.42 -5.63 -47.14
C LEU A 269 -39.49 -4.80 -47.84
N ARG A 270 -39.09 -3.79 -48.62
CA ARG A 270 -39.98 -2.91 -49.40
C ARG A 270 -40.86 -3.68 -50.38
N ARG A 271 -40.34 -4.77 -50.94
CA ARG A 271 -41.06 -5.59 -51.93
C ARG A 271 -42.16 -6.45 -51.31
N ARG A 272 -41.97 -6.91 -50.08
CA ARG A 272 -42.78 -8.01 -49.50
C ARG A 272 -43.65 -7.60 -48.32
N PHE A 273 -43.27 -6.57 -47.59
CA PHE A 273 -43.91 -6.17 -46.34
C PHE A 273 -44.48 -4.75 -46.42
N SER A 274 -45.40 -4.44 -45.50
CA SER A 274 -45.98 -3.09 -45.40
C SER A 274 -44.92 -2.06 -45.00
N GLU A 275 -45.22 -0.76 -45.19
CA GLU A 275 -44.30 0.35 -44.89
C GLU A 275 -43.85 0.36 -43.43
N GLU A 276 -44.77 0.07 -42.51
CA GLU A 276 -44.54 0.04 -41.06
C GLU A 276 -43.47 -0.99 -40.65
N CYS A 277 -43.25 -2.02 -41.47
CA CYS A 277 -42.26 -3.06 -41.21
C CYS A 277 -40.81 -2.61 -41.44
N TRP A 278 -40.57 -1.53 -42.19
CA TRP A 278 -39.22 -1.14 -42.63
C TRP A 278 -38.93 0.35 -42.66
N HIS A 279 -39.93 1.24 -42.57
CA HIS A 279 -39.72 2.68 -42.68
C HIS A 279 -38.69 3.21 -41.65
N ASP A 280 -38.66 2.67 -40.43
CA ASP A 280 -37.68 3.02 -39.39
C ASP A 280 -36.24 2.66 -39.78
N LEU A 281 -36.04 1.72 -40.70
CA LEU A 281 -34.74 1.23 -41.14
C LEU A 281 -34.21 1.94 -42.39
N GLN A 282 -35.01 2.82 -43.02
CA GLN A 282 -34.69 3.39 -44.33
C GLN A 282 -33.37 4.18 -44.36
N HIS A 283 -32.98 4.75 -43.22
CA HIS A 283 -31.78 5.58 -43.07
C HIS A 283 -30.58 4.82 -42.48
N VAL A 284 -30.74 3.52 -42.19
CA VAL A 284 -29.67 2.70 -41.61
C VAL A 284 -28.42 2.65 -42.50
N PRO A 285 -28.52 2.51 -43.84
CA PRO A 285 -27.33 2.52 -44.70
C PRO A 285 -26.54 3.82 -44.60
N GLU A 286 -27.22 4.98 -44.67
CA GLU A 286 -26.57 6.29 -44.59
C GLU A 286 -25.97 6.54 -43.20
N GLN A 287 -26.69 6.19 -42.14
CA GLN A 287 -26.23 6.31 -40.76
C GLN A 287 -25.00 5.44 -40.49
N ALA A 288 -25.03 4.17 -40.91
CA ALA A 288 -23.90 3.26 -40.76
C ALA A 288 -22.68 3.75 -41.54
N ALA A 289 -22.88 4.25 -42.77
CA ALA A 289 -21.80 4.82 -43.56
C ALA A 289 -21.21 6.09 -42.91
N GLU A 290 -22.04 6.96 -42.35
CA GLU A 290 -21.59 8.15 -41.64
C GLU A 290 -20.82 7.80 -40.36
N ASP A 291 -21.31 6.87 -39.56
CA ASP A 291 -20.65 6.43 -38.33
C ASP A 291 -19.30 5.79 -38.62
N VAL A 292 -19.20 4.97 -39.67
CA VAL A 292 -17.94 4.38 -40.12
C VAL A 292 -16.97 5.47 -40.58
N ARG A 293 -17.42 6.44 -41.39
CA ARG A 293 -16.59 7.58 -41.82
C ARG A 293 -16.06 8.37 -40.63
N ARG A 294 -16.92 8.71 -39.67
CA ARG A 294 -16.52 9.39 -38.42
C ARG A 294 -15.55 8.54 -37.61
N ALA A 295 -15.75 7.23 -37.54
CA ALA A 295 -14.85 6.31 -36.87
C ALA A 295 -13.46 6.28 -37.54
N GLU A 296 -13.39 6.31 -38.86
CA GLU A 296 -12.12 6.38 -39.62
C GLU A 296 -11.38 7.71 -39.38
N GLU A 297 -12.10 8.83 -39.38
CA GLU A 297 -11.55 10.15 -39.01
C GLU A 297 -10.98 10.12 -37.58
N LYS A 298 -11.74 9.58 -36.61
CA LYS A 298 -11.28 9.43 -35.22
C LYS A 298 -10.12 8.44 -35.08
N LEU A 299 -10.03 7.42 -35.92
CA LEU A 299 -8.88 6.53 -35.97
C LEU A 299 -7.62 7.26 -36.46
N ALA A 300 -7.74 8.14 -37.45
CA ALA A 300 -6.61 8.96 -37.91
C ALA A 300 -6.14 9.93 -36.83
N GLU A 301 -7.07 10.61 -36.15
CA GLU A 301 -6.76 11.49 -35.02
C GLU A 301 -6.13 10.71 -33.84
N ALA A 302 -6.60 9.48 -33.56
CA ALA A 302 -6.01 8.62 -32.54
C ALA A 302 -4.59 8.17 -32.91
N ALA A 303 -4.35 7.86 -34.19
CA ALA A 303 -3.02 7.53 -34.69
C ALA A 303 -2.06 8.72 -34.59
N GLU A 304 -2.52 9.94 -34.87
CA GLU A 304 -1.72 11.15 -34.65
C GLU A 304 -1.41 11.36 -33.17
N ALA A 305 -2.43 11.29 -32.30
CA ALA A 305 -2.22 11.39 -30.86
C ALA A 305 -1.23 10.33 -30.35
N ARG A 306 -1.23 9.12 -30.92
CA ARG A 306 -0.27 8.06 -30.62
C ARG A 306 1.16 8.40 -31.10
N ARG A 307 1.33 9.01 -32.27
CA ARG A 307 2.64 9.48 -32.79
C ARG A 307 3.20 10.62 -31.93
N GLU A 308 2.34 11.55 -31.57
CA GLU A 308 2.67 12.69 -30.69
C GLU A 308 2.80 12.27 -29.21
N GLN A 309 2.46 11.02 -28.89
CA GLN A 309 2.52 10.42 -27.55
C GLN A 309 1.58 11.05 -26.52
N ARG A 310 0.45 11.60 -26.99
CA ARG A 310 -0.67 12.07 -26.17
C ARG A 310 -1.56 10.90 -25.77
N TRP A 311 -1.08 10.10 -24.81
CA TRP A 311 -1.67 8.79 -24.48
C TRP A 311 -3.14 8.84 -24.04
N ALA A 312 -3.51 9.84 -23.24
CA ALA A 312 -4.90 10.01 -22.78
C ALA A 312 -5.83 10.30 -23.96
N ASP A 313 -5.42 11.22 -24.84
CA ASP A 313 -6.19 11.59 -26.03
C ASP A 313 -6.35 10.42 -27.01
N ALA A 314 -5.27 9.67 -27.26
CA ALA A 314 -5.34 8.48 -28.11
C ALA A 314 -6.34 7.46 -27.54
N THR A 315 -6.31 7.24 -26.22
CA THR A 315 -7.23 6.30 -25.53
C THR A 315 -8.68 6.76 -25.63
N ALA A 316 -8.96 8.05 -25.38
CA ALA A 316 -10.31 8.61 -25.46
C ALA A 316 -10.88 8.53 -26.89
N ARG A 317 -10.06 8.82 -27.90
CA ARG A 317 -10.45 8.71 -29.32
C ARG A 317 -10.75 7.26 -29.71
N LEU A 318 -9.93 6.29 -29.28
CA LEU A 318 -10.22 4.87 -29.51
C LEU A 318 -11.53 4.41 -28.84
N GLY A 319 -11.86 4.95 -27.66
CA GLY A 319 -13.16 4.74 -27.01
C GLY A 319 -14.32 5.23 -27.87
N THR A 320 -14.17 6.43 -28.46
CA THR A 320 -15.16 7.02 -29.38
C THR A 320 -15.34 6.18 -30.65
N VAL A 321 -14.22 5.75 -31.26
CA VAL A 321 -14.24 4.85 -32.43
C VAL A 321 -15.02 3.57 -32.11
N ARG A 322 -14.75 2.95 -30.96
CA ARG A 322 -15.45 1.73 -30.56
C ARG A 322 -16.95 1.95 -30.43
N ALA A 323 -17.38 3.06 -29.83
CA ALA A 323 -18.80 3.39 -29.67
C ALA A 323 -19.49 3.57 -31.04
N LEU A 324 -18.89 4.33 -31.95
CA LEU A 324 -19.40 4.52 -33.32
C LEU A 324 -19.52 3.20 -34.09
N LEU A 325 -18.46 2.38 -34.05
CA LEU A 325 -18.47 1.08 -34.74
C LEU A 325 -19.45 0.08 -34.12
N ASN A 326 -19.75 0.17 -32.82
CA ASN A 326 -20.76 -0.66 -32.19
C ASN A 326 -22.16 -0.22 -32.60
N HIS A 327 -22.44 1.09 -32.57
CA HIS A 327 -23.73 1.64 -33.00
C HIS A 327 -24.06 1.26 -34.46
N ALA A 328 -23.10 1.44 -35.37
CA ALA A 328 -23.27 1.04 -36.77
C ALA A 328 -23.43 -0.48 -36.95
N ASP A 329 -22.72 -1.30 -36.18
CA ASP A 329 -22.84 -2.77 -36.19
C ASP A 329 -24.23 -3.25 -35.73
N GLU A 330 -24.77 -2.62 -34.69
CA GLU A 330 -26.12 -2.86 -34.18
C GLU A 330 -27.18 -2.46 -35.20
N ALA A 331 -27.06 -1.27 -35.79
CA ALA A 331 -28.01 -0.79 -36.81
C ALA A 331 -28.03 -1.69 -38.07
N VAL A 332 -26.85 -2.06 -38.58
CA VAL A 332 -26.73 -2.97 -39.74
C VAL A 332 -27.33 -4.34 -39.43
N SER A 333 -27.07 -4.87 -38.23
CA SER A 333 -27.59 -6.18 -37.82
C SER A 333 -29.10 -6.18 -37.63
N ALA A 334 -29.67 -5.07 -37.15
CA ALA A 334 -31.11 -4.91 -36.94
C ALA A 334 -31.92 -5.08 -38.23
N ALA A 335 -31.42 -4.59 -39.38
CA ALA A 335 -32.10 -4.74 -40.66
C ALA A 335 -32.19 -6.20 -41.13
N GLY A 336 -31.08 -6.95 -41.03
CA GLY A 336 -31.05 -8.37 -41.38
C GLY A 336 -31.92 -9.23 -40.46
N GLU A 337 -31.88 -8.93 -39.16
CA GLU A 337 -32.73 -9.60 -38.17
C GLU A 337 -34.22 -9.29 -38.39
N ARG A 338 -34.57 -8.04 -38.73
CA ARG A 338 -35.95 -7.65 -39.08
C ARG A 338 -36.47 -8.49 -40.24
N LEU A 339 -35.74 -8.60 -41.35
CA LEU A 339 -36.15 -9.42 -42.48
C LEU A 339 -36.34 -10.89 -42.10
N ARG A 340 -35.41 -11.46 -41.32
CA ARG A 340 -35.48 -12.86 -40.87
C ARG A 340 -36.73 -13.11 -40.02
N LEU A 341 -37.05 -12.22 -39.09
CA LEU A 341 -38.23 -12.33 -38.22
C LEU A 341 -39.53 -12.18 -39.02
N LEU A 342 -39.57 -11.21 -39.93
CA LEU A 342 -40.74 -10.99 -40.79
C LEU A 342 -40.98 -12.16 -41.75
N ASP A 343 -39.92 -12.75 -42.31
CA ASP A 343 -40.01 -13.97 -43.14
C ASP A 343 -40.57 -15.16 -42.35
N ALA A 344 -40.10 -15.35 -41.12
CA ALA A 344 -40.55 -16.44 -40.27
C ALA A 344 -42.04 -16.29 -39.90
N VAL A 345 -42.46 -15.10 -39.49
CA VAL A 345 -43.86 -14.87 -39.07
C VAL A 345 -44.80 -14.86 -40.27
N ALA A 346 -44.42 -14.31 -41.41
CA ALA A 346 -45.27 -14.35 -42.60
C ALA A 346 -45.47 -15.77 -43.13
N LYS A 347 -44.50 -16.67 -42.91
CA LYS A 347 -44.62 -18.09 -43.27
C LYS A 347 -45.58 -18.85 -42.35
N ASP A 348 -45.53 -18.58 -41.05
CA ASP A 348 -46.40 -19.23 -40.07
C ASP A 348 -46.73 -18.31 -38.87
N PRO A 349 -47.74 -17.43 -39.02
CA PRO A 349 -48.16 -16.56 -37.91
C PRO A 349 -48.74 -17.37 -36.75
N LYS A 350 -49.27 -18.58 -37.02
CA LYS A 350 -49.93 -19.40 -35.99
C LYS A 350 -48.94 -19.84 -34.92
N ASN A 351 -47.69 -20.10 -35.28
CA ASN A 351 -46.66 -20.45 -34.30
C ASN A 351 -46.51 -19.36 -33.23
N GLU A 352 -46.36 -18.11 -33.66
CA GLU A 352 -46.19 -16.98 -32.73
C GLU A 352 -47.45 -16.71 -31.90
N ILE A 353 -48.64 -16.89 -32.50
CA ILE A 353 -49.93 -16.85 -31.77
C ILE A 353 -49.97 -17.92 -30.68
N GLN A 354 -49.65 -19.17 -31.00
CA GLN A 354 -49.72 -20.27 -30.04
C GLN A 354 -48.71 -20.11 -28.92
N ARG A 355 -47.50 -19.68 -29.24
CA ARG A 355 -46.47 -19.37 -28.24
C ARG A 355 -46.95 -18.30 -27.25
N THR A 356 -47.58 -17.24 -27.77
CA THR A 356 -48.09 -16.13 -26.94
C THR A 356 -49.30 -16.57 -26.09
N ARG A 357 -50.26 -17.29 -26.69
CA ARG A 357 -51.39 -17.88 -25.95
C ARG A 357 -50.93 -18.81 -24.85
N PHE A 358 -49.90 -19.61 -25.10
CA PHE A 358 -49.34 -20.52 -24.12
C PHE A 358 -48.79 -19.75 -22.91
N ALA A 359 -47.99 -18.70 -23.13
CA ALA A 359 -47.44 -17.88 -22.05
C ALA A 359 -48.53 -17.22 -21.20
N VAL A 360 -49.56 -16.64 -21.84
CA VAL A 360 -50.69 -16.01 -21.13
C VAL A 360 -51.48 -17.06 -20.35
N ARG A 361 -51.80 -18.21 -20.95
CA ARG A 361 -52.53 -19.29 -20.28
C ARG A 361 -51.76 -19.86 -19.09
N ASP A 362 -50.44 -19.99 -19.21
CA ASP A 362 -49.59 -20.47 -18.12
C ASP A 362 -49.59 -19.47 -16.94
N ALA A 363 -49.46 -18.18 -17.23
CA ALA A 363 -49.58 -17.12 -16.23
C ALA A 363 -50.98 -17.09 -15.57
N GLN A 364 -52.05 -17.23 -16.35
CA GLN A 364 -53.42 -17.33 -15.82
C GLN A 364 -53.61 -18.55 -14.92
N ARG A 365 -53.04 -19.70 -15.31
CA ARG A 365 -53.08 -20.92 -14.50
C ARG A 365 -52.39 -20.73 -13.16
N LEU A 366 -51.23 -20.06 -13.15
CA LEU A 366 -50.51 -19.73 -11.93
C LEU A 366 -51.29 -18.72 -11.06
N ALA A 367 -51.89 -17.70 -11.67
CA ALA A 367 -52.72 -16.72 -10.96
C ALA A 367 -53.95 -17.34 -10.27
N MET A 368 -54.47 -18.44 -10.83
CA MET A 368 -55.60 -19.21 -10.27
C MET A 368 -55.17 -20.31 -9.28
N ALA A 369 -53.87 -20.60 -9.15
CA ALA A 369 -53.40 -21.73 -8.35
C ALA A 369 -53.82 -21.59 -6.87
N GLY A 370 -54.60 -22.57 -6.38
CA GLY A 370 -55.07 -22.60 -4.99
C GLY A 370 -56.16 -21.58 -4.65
N ARG A 371 -56.80 -20.96 -5.65
CA ARG A 371 -57.83 -19.92 -5.44
C ARG A 371 -59.08 -20.18 -6.30
N ASN A 372 -60.25 -19.81 -5.77
CA ASN A 372 -61.50 -19.81 -6.52
C ASN A 372 -61.75 -18.50 -7.29
N THR A 373 -61.10 -17.40 -6.88
CA THR A 373 -61.19 -16.09 -7.54
C THR A 373 -59.78 -15.53 -7.69
N PRO A 374 -59.35 -15.14 -8.91
CA PRO A 374 -58.03 -14.59 -9.13
C PRO A 374 -57.90 -13.20 -8.52
N ASP A 375 -56.71 -12.88 -8.01
CA ASP A 375 -56.41 -11.53 -7.51
C ASP A 375 -56.54 -10.52 -8.66
N PRO A 376 -57.35 -9.45 -8.53
CA PRO A 376 -57.55 -8.44 -9.57
C PRO A 376 -56.24 -7.82 -10.09
N ARG A 377 -55.20 -7.75 -9.24
CA ARG A 377 -53.87 -7.22 -9.62
C ARG A 377 -53.17 -8.08 -10.67
N HIS A 378 -53.46 -9.38 -10.71
CA HIS A 378 -52.92 -10.31 -11.70
C HIS A 378 -53.91 -10.57 -12.83
N ALA A 379 -55.21 -10.65 -12.53
CA ALA A 379 -56.25 -10.92 -13.51
C ALA A 379 -56.38 -9.80 -14.55
N GLY A 380 -56.45 -8.53 -14.10
CA GLY A 380 -56.66 -7.39 -14.99
C GLY A 380 -55.60 -7.27 -16.10
N PRO A 381 -54.29 -7.31 -15.77
CA PRO A 381 -53.23 -7.31 -16.79
C PRO A 381 -53.31 -8.49 -17.76
N LEU A 382 -53.64 -9.70 -17.28
CA LEU A 382 -53.74 -10.89 -18.12
C LEU A 382 -54.96 -10.87 -19.06
N ASP A 383 -56.10 -10.36 -18.59
CA ASP A 383 -57.30 -10.20 -19.43
C ASP A 383 -57.06 -9.15 -20.52
N ASN A 384 -56.39 -8.04 -20.17
CA ASN A 384 -55.96 -7.05 -21.17
C ASN A 384 -54.96 -7.66 -22.17
N ALA A 385 -54.03 -8.49 -21.70
CA ALA A 385 -53.09 -9.20 -22.57
C ALA A 385 -53.80 -10.13 -23.58
N VAL A 386 -54.87 -10.83 -23.18
CA VAL A 386 -55.72 -11.60 -24.12
C VAL A 386 -56.38 -10.68 -25.15
N ALA A 387 -57.03 -9.61 -24.70
CA ALA A 387 -57.70 -8.67 -25.59
C ALA A 387 -56.74 -7.96 -26.58
N ARG A 388 -55.51 -7.68 -26.14
CA ARG A 388 -54.41 -7.17 -26.97
C ARG A 388 -54.01 -8.18 -28.03
N LEU A 389 -53.80 -9.44 -27.64
CA LEU A 389 -53.47 -10.52 -28.56
C LEU A 389 -54.56 -10.74 -29.62
N ASP A 390 -55.83 -10.77 -29.22
CA ASP A 390 -56.93 -10.97 -30.17
C ASP A 390 -57.04 -9.81 -31.18
N ARG A 391 -56.81 -8.56 -30.74
CA ARG A 391 -56.72 -7.41 -31.65
C ARG A 391 -55.55 -7.53 -32.61
N ALA A 392 -54.38 -7.95 -32.13
CA ALA A 392 -53.20 -8.16 -32.97
C ALA A 392 -53.43 -9.25 -34.03
N ILE A 393 -54.14 -10.33 -33.67
CA ILE A 393 -54.52 -11.40 -34.60
C ILE A 393 -55.51 -10.89 -35.64
N ALA A 394 -56.53 -10.13 -35.23
CA ALA A 394 -57.52 -9.57 -36.15
C ALA A 394 -56.88 -8.60 -37.17
N ALA A 395 -55.84 -7.87 -36.76
CA ALA A 395 -55.09 -6.97 -37.63
C ALA A 395 -54.30 -7.71 -38.75
N LEU A 396 -54.19 -9.04 -38.69
CA LEU A 396 -53.59 -9.84 -39.76
C LEU A 396 -54.52 -10.11 -40.94
N ASP A 397 -55.83 -9.84 -40.83
CA ASP A 397 -56.83 -10.15 -41.86
C ASP A 397 -56.91 -9.10 -42.99
N VAL A 398 -55.75 -8.62 -43.43
CA VAL A 398 -55.58 -7.63 -44.50
C VAL A 398 -54.55 -8.12 -45.52
N ARG A 399 -54.55 -7.52 -46.72
CA ARG A 399 -53.68 -7.96 -47.83
C ARG A 399 -52.17 -7.85 -47.51
N HIS A 400 -51.78 -6.79 -46.81
CA HIS A 400 -50.41 -6.55 -46.36
C HIS A 400 -50.43 -6.22 -44.86
N PRO A 401 -50.44 -7.25 -44.00
CA PRO A 401 -50.44 -7.04 -42.55
C PRO A 401 -49.18 -6.34 -42.07
N ASP A 402 -49.35 -5.50 -41.05
CA ASP A 402 -48.23 -5.00 -40.26
C ASP A 402 -47.73 -6.12 -39.32
N TYR A 403 -46.91 -6.99 -39.88
CA TYR A 403 -46.28 -8.09 -39.16
C TYR A 403 -45.31 -7.59 -38.08
N TRP A 404 -44.78 -6.37 -38.23
CA TRP A 404 -43.87 -5.81 -37.23
C TRP A 404 -44.63 -5.37 -35.97
N HIS A 405 -45.76 -4.68 -36.13
CA HIS A 405 -46.66 -4.40 -35.01
C HIS A 405 -47.15 -5.69 -34.36
N PHE A 406 -47.53 -6.69 -35.14
CA PHE A 406 -47.93 -8.00 -34.60
C PHE A 406 -46.82 -8.65 -33.75
N LEU A 407 -45.58 -8.68 -34.22
CA LEU A 407 -44.45 -9.26 -33.49
C LEU A 407 -44.12 -8.47 -32.20
N THR A 408 -44.10 -7.15 -32.28
CA THR A 408 -43.81 -6.29 -31.12
C THR A 408 -44.92 -6.39 -30.08
N GLU A 409 -46.17 -6.45 -30.50
CA GLU A 409 -47.33 -6.59 -29.62
C GLU A 409 -47.38 -7.97 -28.95
N THR A 410 -47.11 -9.05 -29.69
CA THR A 410 -47.07 -10.41 -29.11
C THR A 410 -45.93 -10.59 -28.11
N GLU A 411 -44.77 -9.98 -28.36
CA GLU A 411 -43.67 -9.93 -27.40
C GLU A 411 -44.05 -9.13 -26.15
N ALA A 412 -44.64 -7.94 -26.30
CA ALA A 412 -45.11 -7.13 -25.16
C ALA A 412 -46.18 -7.84 -24.32
N VAL A 413 -47.07 -8.63 -24.95
CA VAL A 413 -48.03 -9.49 -24.28
C VAL A 413 -47.33 -10.58 -23.46
N ARG A 414 -46.30 -11.24 -24.02
CA ARG A 414 -45.51 -12.24 -23.27
C ARG A 414 -44.76 -11.62 -22.09
N GLN A 415 -44.18 -10.44 -22.25
CA GLN A 415 -43.53 -9.71 -21.16
C GLN A 415 -44.50 -9.37 -20.05
N THR A 416 -45.71 -8.92 -20.39
CA THR A 416 -46.80 -8.69 -19.41
C THR A 416 -47.11 -9.96 -18.63
N ALA A 417 -47.27 -11.10 -19.32
CA ALA A 417 -47.49 -12.38 -18.66
C ALA A 417 -46.31 -12.81 -17.76
N GLY A 418 -45.07 -12.60 -18.21
CA GLY A 418 -43.86 -12.86 -17.45
C GLY A 418 -43.71 -12.00 -16.20
N GLN A 419 -44.09 -10.72 -16.27
CA GLN A 419 -44.11 -9.83 -15.11
C GLN A 419 -45.10 -10.31 -14.06
N VAL A 420 -46.33 -10.65 -14.47
CA VAL A 420 -47.35 -11.19 -13.55
C VAL A 420 -46.88 -12.49 -12.88
N VAL A 421 -46.23 -13.38 -13.64
CA VAL A 421 -45.64 -14.61 -13.06
C VAL A 421 -44.56 -14.28 -12.03
N SER A 422 -43.73 -13.27 -12.29
CA SER A 422 -42.67 -12.83 -11.38
C SER A 422 -43.29 -12.23 -10.11
N ASP A 423 -44.25 -11.34 -10.24
CA ASP A 423 -44.98 -10.72 -9.13
C ASP A 423 -45.65 -11.77 -8.22
N ILE A 424 -46.28 -12.79 -8.81
CA ILE A 424 -46.89 -13.89 -8.06
C ILE A 424 -45.82 -14.68 -7.29
N ARG A 425 -44.70 -15.00 -7.93
CA ARG A 425 -43.62 -15.78 -7.30
C ARG A 425 -42.93 -15.00 -6.18
N GLU A 426 -42.69 -13.72 -6.37
CA GLU A 426 -42.14 -12.82 -5.34
C GLU A 426 -43.11 -12.68 -4.16
N GLY A 427 -44.41 -12.52 -4.43
CA GLY A 427 -45.44 -12.49 -3.38
C GLY A 427 -45.55 -13.81 -2.59
N LEU A 428 -45.30 -14.96 -3.24
CA LEU A 428 -45.24 -16.27 -2.56
C LEU A 428 -43.92 -16.46 -1.78
N GLY A 429 -42.83 -15.86 -2.22
CA GLY A 429 -41.53 -15.90 -1.56
C GLY A 429 -41.39 -14.94 -0.36
N ALA A 430 -42.10 -13.80 -0.39
CA ALA A 430 -42.13 -12.83 0.72
C ALA A 430 -43.15 -13.21 1.83
N GLY A 431 -43.96 -14.25 1.61
CA GLY A 431 -44.98 -14.73 2.55
C GLY A 431 -44.57 -15.96 3.38
N ASN A 432 -43.30 -16.37 3.34
CA ASN A 432 -42.72 -17.44 4.17
C ASN A 432 -41.71 -16.90 5.17
#